data_AF-A0AA37CY06-F1
#
_entry.id   AF-A0AA37CY06-F1
#
_cell.length_a   1.000
_cell.length_b   1.000
_cell.length_c   1.000
_cell.angle_alpha   90.00
_cell.angle_beta   90.00
_cell.angle_gamma   90.00
#
_symmetry.space_group_name_H-M   'P 1'
#
loop_
_entity.id
_entity.type
_entity.pdbx_description
1 polymer ?
#
loop_
_entity_poly.entity_id
_entity_poly.type
_entity_poly.pdbx_seq_one_letter_code
_entity_poly.pdbx_strand_id
1 'polypeptide(L)'
;MEIRDQMRMLLEALGKHDAVTRDLLIEHSDLIRAISKKCQSSGLYLDFEPRIRQVAQKIEADHKADDRLMYVWNWCMQLIVSARSQFLRDGASILTIPLVAKYLPETTELEKPEAIIINLDLDYRAPEGSKTLRQLVSERRAWPSGATCATQDVEGEILYWDAEVEHVKTTAGESRRVEFRHQIDAWFADIDNPLLATDWTTAVVTPEELDDEYQLDPEWVFSHSGA
;
A
#
# COMPACT_ATOMS: atom_id res chain seq x y z
N MET A 1 7.28 -1.81 4.36
CA MET A 1 6.11 -1.46 5.18
C MET A 1 6.31 -1.95 6.61
N GLU A 2 6.29 -1.02 7.56
CA GLU A 2 6.49 -1.26 9.00
C GLU A 2 5.31 -2.03 9.62
N ILE A 3 5.53 -2.75 10.73
CA ILE A 3 4.48 -3.51 11.45
C ILE A 3 3.32 -2.59 11.82
N ARG A 4 3.61 -1.33 12.19
CA ARG A 4 2.61 -0.32 12.56
C ARG A 4 1.66 -0.01 11.40
N ASP A 5 2.18 0.19 10.20
CA ASP A 5 1.36 0.55 9.04
C ASP A 5 0.44 -0.61 8.67
N GLN A 6 0.93 -1.85 8.73
CA GLN A 6 0.10 -3.03 8.46
C GLN A 6 -0.98 -3.24 9.53
N MET A 7 -0.66 -2.97 10.79
CA MET A 7 -1.65 -3.00 11.86
C MET A 7 -2.72 -1.93 11.67
N ARG A 8 -2.35 -0.73 11.22
CA ARG A 8 -3.32 0.30 10.87
C ARG A 8 -4.23 -0.16 9.72
N MET A 9 -3.66 -0.68 8.63
CA MET A 9 -4.43 -1.21 7.50
C MET A 9 -5.39 -2.33 7.94
N LEU A 10 -4.93 -3.25 8.79
CA LEU A 10 -5.77 -4.32 9.33
C LEU A 10 -6.95 -3.75 10.13
N LEU A 11 -6.70 -2.80 11.03
CA LEU A 11 -7.75 -2.21 11.86
C LEU A 11 -8.73 -1.37 11.04
N GLU A 12 -8.27 -0.69 9.99
CA GLU A 12 -9.13 0.03 9.05
C GLU A 12 -10.02 -0.94 8.26
N ALA A 13 -9.47 -2.05 7.78
CA ALA A 13 -10.21 -3.07 7.04
C ALA A 13 -11.24 -3.82 7.90
N LEU A 14 -10.91 -4.06 9.17
CA LEU A 14 -11.82 -4.68 10.14
C LEU A 14 -12.92 -3.72 10.65
N GLY A 15 -12.78 -2.41 10.40
CA GLY A 15 -13.74 -1.40 10.82
C GLY A 15 -13.75 -1.18 12.34
N LYS A 16 -14.95 -1.05 12.93
CA LYS A 16 -15.06 -0.76 14.36
C LYS A 16 -14.71 -2.00 15.19
N HIS A 17 -13.78 -1.83 16.14
CA HIS A 17 -13.26 -2.91 16.99
C HIS A 17 -14.32 -3.70 17.79
N ASP A 18 -15.45 -3.07 18.15
CA ASP A 18 -16.58 -3.69 18.86
C ASP A 18 -17.51 -4.50 17.95
N ALA A 19 -17.34 -4.40 16.63
CA ALA A 19 -18.13 -5.10 15.62
C ALA A 19 -17.36 -6.23 14.91
N VAL A 20 -16.11 -6.49 15.29
CA VAL A 20 -15.27 -7.51 14.63
C VAL A 20 -15.78 -8.91 14.95
N THR A 21 -16.10 -9.68 13.91
CA THR A 21 -16.58 -11.06 14.00
C THR A 21 -15.47 -12.07 13.67
N ARG A 22 -15.73 -13.35 13.99
CA ARG A 22 -14.83 -14.45 13.62
C ARG A 22 -14.61 -14.52 12.12
N ASP A 23 -15.68 -14.42 11.34
CA ASP A 23 -15.63 -14.55 9.89
C ASP A 23 -14.79 -13.42 9.26
N LEU A 24 -14.89 -12.21 9.81
CA LEU A 24 -14.10 -11.07 9.35
C LEU A 24 -12.60 -11.25 9.62
N LEU A 25 -12.23 -11.86 10.75
CA LEU A 25 -10.83 -12.24 11.05
C LEU A 25 -10.33 -13.35 10.11
N ILE A 26 -11.20 -14.28 9.73
CA ILE A 26 -10.87 -15.35 8.78
C ILE A 26 -10.66 -14.77 7.37
N GLU A 27 -11.53 -13.85 6.95
CA GLU A 27 -11.41 -13.12 5.68
C GLU A 27 -10.07 -12.37 5.58
N HIS A 28 -9.60 -11.79 6.68
CA HIS A 28 -8.31 -11.08 6.76
C HIS A 28 -7.14 -11.96 7.23
N SER A 29 -7.30 -13.28 7.20
CA SER A 29 -6.31 -14.22 7.77
C SER A 29 -4.91 -14.09 7.16
N ASP A 30 -4.81 -13.81 5.87
CA ASP A 30 -3.52 -13.65 5.19
C ASP A 30 -2.76 -12.40 5.66
N LEU A 31 -3.46 -11.28 5.83
CA LEU A 31 -2.87 -10.06 6.37
C LEU A 31 -2.42 -10.27 7.82
N ILE A 32 -3.25 -10.91 8.65
CA ILE A 32 -2.92 -11.23 10.05
C ILE A 32 -1.68 -12.13 10.12
N ARG A 33 -1.58 -13.17 9.26
CA ARG A 33 -0.41 -14.05 9.17
C ARG A 33 0.84 -13.30 8.69
N ALA A 34 0.70 -12.39 7.73
CA ALA A 34 1.82 -11.58 7.25
C ALA A 34 2.37 -10.67 8.35
N ILE A 35 1.50 -10.02 9.12
CA ILE A 35 1.88 -9.20 10.29
C ILE A 35 2.55 -10.08 11.34
N SER A 36 1.96 -11.23 11.67
CA SER A 36 2.52 -12.19 12.63
C SER A 36 3.96 -12.58 12.29
N LYS A 37 4.26 -12.90 11.03
CA LYS A 37 5.62 -13.26 10.62
C LYS A 37 6.62 -12.14 10.92
N LYS A 38 6.26 -10.88 10.66
CA LYS A 38 7.12 -9.73 10.97
C LYS A 38 7.26 -9.52 12.47
N CYS A 39 6.17 -9.63 13.23
CA CYS A 39 6.21 -9.57 14.69
C CYS A 39 7.18 -10.62 15.25
N GLN A 40 7.10 -11.86 14.76
CA GLN A 40 7.96 -12.97 15.19
C GLN A 40 9.44 -12.77 14.89
N SER A 41 9.77 -12.00 13.85
CA SER A 41 11.16 -11.61 13.54
C SER A 41 11.69 -10.42 14.35
N SER A 42 10.84 -9.74 15.13
CA SER A 42 11.26 -8.55 15.89
C SER A 42 12.01 -8.94 17.17
N GLY A 43 13.01 -8.13 17.56
CA GLY A 43 13.76 -8.36 18.81
C GLY A 43 12.85 -8.39 20.04
N LEU A 44 11.85 -7.51 20.10
CA LEU A 44 10.88 -7.49 21.21
C LEU A 44 10.09 -8.80 21.34
N TYR A 45 9.70 -9.41 20.23
CA TYR A 45 9.00 -10.70 20.29
C TYR A 45 9.94 -11.82 20.75
N LEU A 46 11.16 -11.88 20.19
CA LEU A 46 12.16 -12.89 20.54
C LEU A 46 12.49 -12.87 22.04
N ASP A 47 12.64 -11.68 22.64
CA ASP A 47 12.90 -11.52 24.07
C ASP A 47 11.76 -12.05 24.96
N PHE A 48 10.53 -12.09 24.45
CA PHE A 48 9.34 -12.49 25.21
C PHE A 48 8.74 -13.83 24.75
N GLU A 49 9.31 -14.49 23.73
CA GLU A 49 8.79 -15.72 23.13
C GLU A 49 8.46 -16.82 24.16
N PRO A 50 9.31 -17.11 25.18
CA PRO A 50 8.99 -18.13 26.17
C PRO A 50 7.72 -17.81 26.97
N ARG A 51 7.47 -16.53 27.27
CA ARG A 51 6.26 -16.08 27.99
C ARG A 51 5.04 -16.14 27.09
N ILE A 52 5.17 -15.75 25.81
CA ILE A 52 4.09 -15.88 24.82
C ILE A 52 3.68 -17.34 24.66
N ARG A 53 4.64 -18.27 24.64
CA ARG A 53 4.37 -19.71 24.59
C ARG A 53 3.59 -20.20 25.82
N GLN A 54 3.95 -19.75 27.02
CA GLN A 54 3.22 -20.07 28.25
C GLN A 54 1.79 -19.52 28.23
N VAL A 55 1.60 -18.29 27.73
CA VAL A 55 0.26 -17.71 27.56
C VAL A 55 -0.58 -18.54 26.60
N ALA A 56 -0.02 -18.99 25.47
CA ALA A 56 -0.72 -19.86 24.53
C ALA A 56 -1.15 -21.19 25.14
N GLN A 57 -0.26 -21.83 25.92
CA GLN A 57 -0.58 -23.07 26.64
C GLN A 57 -1.72 -22.87 27.64
N LYS A 58 -1.72 -21.74 28.35
CA LYS A 58 -2.79 -21.39 29.29
C LYS A 58 -4.12 -21.18 28.55
N ILE A 59 -4.11 -20.45 27.44
CA ILE A 59 -5.31 -20.26 26.60
C ILE A 59 -5.87 -21.60 26.12
N GLU A 60 -4.99 -22.52 25.71
CA GLU A 60 -5.39 -23.86 25.25
C GLU A 60 -5.99 -24.72 26.36
N ALA A 61 -5.52 -24.56 27.59
CA ALA A 61 -6.07 -25.25 28.76
C ALA A 61 -7.41 -24.66 29.21
N ASP A 62 -7.55 -23.33 29.15
CA ASP A 62 -8.69 -22.60 29.73
C ASP A 62 -9.86 -22.45 28.75
N HIS A 63 -9.63 -22.57 27.42
CA HIS A 63 -10.64 -22.30 26.39
C HIS A 63 -10.78 -23.43 25.35
N LYS A 64 -12.03 -23.67 24.92
CA LYS A 64 -12.35 -24.57 23.80
C LYS A 64 -11.74 -24.06 22.50
N ALA A 65 -11.38 -24.98 21.60
CA ALA A 65 -10.73 -24.65 20.33
C ALA A 65 -11.44 -23.55 19.54
N ASP A 66 -12.78 -23.63 19.46
CA ASP A 66 -13.58 -22.65 18.72
C ASP A 66 -13.57 -21.26 19.35
N ASP A 67 -13.34 -21.12 20.65
CA ASP A 67 -13.41 -19.82 21.32
C ASP A 67 -12.08 -19.05 21.28
N ARG A 68 -10.96 -19.75 21.02
CA ARG A 68 -9.60 -19.22 21.18
C ARG A 68 -9.32 -18.02 20.29
N LEU A 69 -9.76 -18.04 19.04
CA LEU A 69 -9.53 -16.94 18.09
C LEU A 69 -10.14 -15.64 18.58
N MET A 70 -11.44 -15.66 18.90
CA MET A 70 -12.14 -14.46 19.38
C MET A 70 -11.66 -14.04 20.76
N TYR A 71 -11.33 -14.98 21.64
CA TYR A 71 -10.75 -14.68 22.94
C TYR A 71 -9.43 -13.88 22.79
N VAL A 72 -8.50 -14.38 21.97
CA VAL A 72 -7.20 -13.74 21.78
C VAL A 72 -7.33 -12.41 21.04
N TRP A 73 -8.23 -12.31 20.05
CA TRP A 73 -8.51 -11.06 19.37
C TRP A 73 -9.00 -9.98 20.36
N ASN A 74 -10.00 -10.30 21.16
CA ASN A 74 -10.55 -9.37 22.14
C ASN A 74 -9.50 -8.95 23.18
N TRP A 75 -8.68 -9.90 23.63
CA TRP A 75 -7.58 -9.60 24.55
C TRP A 75 -6.51 -8.70 23.92
N CYS A 76 -6.13 -8.96 22.66
CA CYS A 76 -5.23 -8.12 21.87
C CYS A 76 -5.77 -6.68 21.78
N MET A 77 -7.04 -6.51 21.40
CA MET A 77 -7.68 -5.21 21.30
C MET A 77 -7.75 -4.49 22.64
N GLN A 78 -8.09 -5.21 23.73
CA GLN A 78 -8.11 -4.64 25.07
C GLN A 78 -6.75 -4.08 25.48
N LEU A 79 -5.66 -4.79 25.19
CA LEU A 79 -4.29 -4.33 25.47
C LEU A 79 -3.91 -3.10 24.64
N ILE A 80 -4.28 -3.06 23.36
CA ILE A 80 -4.01 -1.92 22.48
C ILE A 80 -4.82 -0.70 22.91
N VAL A 81 -6.13 -0.84 23.15
CA VAL A 81 -7.02 0.27 23.52
C VAL A 81 -6.68 0.83 24.89
N SER A 82 -6.28 -0.02 25.85
CA SER A 82 -5.92 0.43 27.20
C SER A 82 -4.49 0.98 27.33
N ALA A 83 -3.65 0.81 26.31
CA ALA A 83 -2.26 1.24 26.34
C ALA A 83 -2.12 2.77 26.34
N ARG A 84 -1.37 3.28 27.31
CA ARG A 84 -1.21 4.72 27.58
C ARG A 84 -0.31 5.47 26.60
N SER A 85 0.46 4.76 25.79
CA SER A 85 1.40 5.34 24.82
C SER A 85 1.46 4.54 23.53
N GLN A 86 1.91 5.19 22.46
CA GLN A 86 2.09 4.52 21.17
C GLN A 86 3.09 3.37 21.25
N PHE A 87 4.18 3.54 22.02
CA PHE A 87 5.15 2.47 22.26
C PHE A 87 4.50 1.22 22.87
N LEU A 88 3.61 1.39 23.85
CA LEU A 88 2.89 0.28 24.47
C LEU A 88 1.84 -0.35 23.53
N ARG A 89 1.22 0.44 22.65
CA ARG A 89 0.30 -0.06 21.60
C ARG A 89 1.03 -0.91 20.57
N ASP A 90 2.17 -0.43 20.10
CA ASP A 90 3.02 -1.14 19.14
C ASP A 90 3.55 -2.44 19.79
N GLY A 91 4.01 -2.36 21.05
CA GLY A 91 4.45 -3.53 21.82
C GLY A 91 3.35 -4.55 22.06
N ALA A 92 2.13 -4.13 22.39
CA ALA A 92 0.98 -5.02 22.51
C ALA A 92 0.73 -5.76 21.19
N SER A 93 0.65 -5.01 20.08
CA SER A 93 0.45 -5.59 18.74
C SER A 93 1.51 -6.63 18.38
N ILE A 94 2.79 -6.30 18.61
CA ILE A 94 3.92 -7.20 18.33
C ILE A 94 3.83 -8.50 19.12
N LEU A 95 3.40 -8.42 20.38
CA LEU A 95 3.38 -9.58 21.27
C LEU A 95 2.13 -10.46 21.09
N THR A 96 0.99 -9.90 20.69
CA THR A 96 -0.30 -10.61 20.69
C THR A 96 -0.80 -11.02 19.31
N ILE A 97 -0.44 -10.32 18.23
CA ILE A 97 -0.87 -10.70 16.87
C ILE A 97 -0.42 -12.11 16.48
N PRO A 98 0.79 -12.57 16.84
CA PRO A 98 1.18 -13.97 16.61
C PRO A 98 0.28 -15.00 17.28
N LEU A 99 -0.35 -14.65 18.42
CA LEU A 99 -1.34 -15.52 19.07
C LEU A 99 -2.68 -15.52 18.30
N VAL A 100 -3.10 -14.37 17.74
CA VAL A 100 -4.29 -14.30 16.88
C VAL A 100 -4.07 -15.21 15.66
N ALA A 101 -2.92 -15.07 15.01
CA ALA A 101 -2.56 -15.87 13.83
C ALA A 101 -2.53 -17.38 14.13
N LYS A 102 -2.07 -17.78 15.33
CA LYS A 102 -2.01 -19.18 15.77
C LYS A 102 -3.39 -19.86 15.82
N TYR A 103 -4.45 -19.12 16.09
CA TYR A 103 -5.80 -19.68 16.25
C TYR A 103 -6.72 -19.42 15.05
N LEU A 104 -6.20 -18.84 13.96
CA LEU A 104 -6.90 -18.84 12.68
C LEU A 104 -7.04 -20.28 12.17
N PRO A 105 -8.17 -20.65 11.55
CA PRO A 105 -8.29 -21.95 10.92
C PRO A 105 -7.19 -22.13 9.87
N GLU A 106 -6.65 -23.34 9.76
CA GLU A 106 -5.84 -23.70 8.59
C GLU A 106 -6.68 -23.45 7.35
N THR A 107 -6.06 -22.92 6.30
CA THR A 107 -6.75 -22.64 5.04
C THR A 107 -7.21 -24.00 4.49
N THR A 108 -8.44 -24.43 4.80
CA THR A 108 -9.09 -25.49 4.03
C THR A 108 -9.15 -24.98 2.62
N GLU A 109 -8.63 -25.77 1.68
CA GLU A 109 -8.66 -25.52 0.25
C GLU A 109 -10.13 -25.46 -0.22
N LEU A 110 -10.83 -24.37 0.08
CA LEU A 110 -11.94 -23.90 -0.74
C LEU A 110 -11.29 -23.52 -2.06
N GLU A 111 -11.77 -24.17 -3.12
CA GLU A 111 -11.34 -23.96 -4.50
C GLU A 111 -10.91 -22.52 -4.69
N LYS A 112 -9.60 -22.33 -4.87
CA LYS A 112 -9.02 -21.04 -5.24
C LYS A 112 -9.91 -20.50 -6.36
N PRO A 113 -10.58 -19.33 -6.24
CA PRO A 113 -10.77 -18.55 -7.45
C PRO A 113 -9.39 -18.48 -8.08
N GLU A 114 -9.25 -18.91 -9.34
CA GLU A 114 -7.96 -19.09 -10.04
C GLU A 114 -6.95 -18.13 -9.44
N ALA A 115 -6.02 -18.68 -8.64
CA ALA A 115 -5.13 -17.81 -7.89
C ALA A 115 -4.40 -16.97 -8.94
N ILE A 116 -4.67 -15.67 -8.94
CA ILE A 116 -3.86 -14.73 -9.68
C ILE A 116 -2.50 -14.80 -8.99
N ILE A 117 -1.60 -15.59 -9.57
CA ILE A 117 -0.22 -15.67 -9.14
C ILE A 117 0.42 -14.36 -9.59
N ILE A 118 0.32 -13.33 -8.76
CA ILE A 118 1.13 -12.12 -8.91
C ILE A 118 2.54 -12.52 -8.49
N ASN A 119 3.38 -12.81 -9.49
CA ASN A 119 4.80 -13.04 -9.25
C ASN A 119 5.44 -11.70 -8.88
N LEU A 120 5.57 -11.43 -7.58
CA LEU A 120 6.25 -10.23 -7.05
C LEU A 120 7.77 -10.22 -7.32
N ASP A 121 8.33 -11.36 -7.78
CA ASP A 121 9.72 -11.47 -8.23
C ASP A 121 9.85 -11.28 -9.75
N LEU A 122 8.74 -11.05 -10.47
CA LEU A 122 8.79 -10.70 -11.87
C LEU A 122 9.05 -9.19 -11.98
N ASP A 123 10.20 -8.82 -12.55
CA ASP A 123 10.45 -7.47 -13.04
C ASP A 123 9.49 -7.20 -14.22
N TYR A 124 8.22 -6.96 -13.90
CA TYR A 124 7.19 -6.69 -14.88
C TYR A 124 7.51 -5.38 -15.59
N ARG A 125 7.64 -5.48 -16.91
CA ARG A 125 7.79 -4.34 -17.81
C ARG A 125 6.60 -4.31 -18.74
N ALA A 126 5.87 -3.21 -18.74
CA ALA A 126 4.78 -3.03 -19.69
C ALA A 126 5.31 -3.11 -21.13
N PRO A 127 4.55 -3.67 -22.08
CA PRO A 127 4.97 -3.72 -23.47
C PRO A 127 5.12 -2.31 -24.06
N GLU A 128 6.05 -2.16 -25.01
CA GLU A 128 6.21 -0.91 -25.75
C GLU A 128 4.99 -0.67 -26.63
N GLY A 129 4.35 0.48 -26.44
CA GLY A 129 3.28 0.98 -27.27
C GLY A 129 3.79 1.68 -28.52
N SER A 130 2.89 2.38 -29.20
CA SER A 130 3.19 3.13 -30.43
C SER A 130 3.16 4.65 -30.24
N LYS A 131 2.80 5.13 -29.05
CA LYS A 131 2.64 6.55 -28.72
C LYS A 131 3.84 7.07 -27.94
N THR A 132 4.15 8.35 -28.09
CA THR A 132 5.11 9.04 -27.21
C THR A 132 4.48 9.37 -25.87
N LEU A 133 5.29 9.67 -24.85
CA LEU A 133 4.79 10.01 -23.54
C LEU A 133 3.91 11.27 -23.60
N ARG A 134 4.30 12.25 -24.41
CA ARG A 134 3.51 13.45 -24.68
C ARG A 134 2.11 13.12 -25.22
N GLN A 135 2.01 12.15 -26.12
CA GLN A 135 0.72 11.72 -26.68
C GLN A 135 -0.14 11.00 -25.63
N LEU A 136 0.46 10.18 -24.77
CA LEU A 136 -0.28 9.52 -23.68
C LEU A 136 -0.76 10.53 -22.62
N VAL A 137 0.11 11.46 -22.23
CA VAL A 137 -0.22 12.51 -21.26
C VAL A 137 -1.33 13.41 -21.78
N SER A 138 -1.33 13.71 -23.09
CA SER A 138 -2.39 14.53 -23.68
C SER A 138 -3.76 13.85 -23.60
N GLU A 139 -3.83 12.51 -23.68
CA GLU A 139 -5.10 11.78 -23.56
C GLU A 139 -5.82 11.95 -22.22
N ARG A 140 -5.09 12.29 -21.15
CA ARG A 140 -5.67 12.54 -19.82
C ARG A 140 -6.61 13.75 -19.80
N ARG A 141 -6.44 14.69 -20.74
CA ARG A 141 -7.15 15.97 -20.88
C ARG A 141 -7.09 16.94 -19.70
N ALA A 142 -6.53 16.54 -18.56
CA ALA A 142 -6.37 17.38 -17.37
C ALA A 142 -4.96 17.18 -16.78
N TRP A 143 -4.28 18.29 -16.57
CA TRP A 143 -2.98 18.31 -15.90
C TRP A 143 -3.16 18.51 -14.39
N PRO A 144 -2.57 17.68 -13.52
CA PRO A 144 -2.71 17.82 -12.07
C PRO A 144 -2.20 19.16 -11.55
N SER A 145 -2.97 19.80 -10.66
CA SER A 145 -2.58 21.08 -10.06
C SER A 145 -1.26 20.96 -9.30
N GLY A 146 -0.33 21.87 -9.60
CA GLY A 146 0.99 21.91 -8.96
C GLY A 146 2.05 21.04 -9.62
N ALA A 147 1.68 20.19 -10.59
CA ALA A 147 2.66 19.38 -11.31
C ALA A 147 3.46 20.23 -12.29
N THR A 148 4.78 20.10 -12.25
CA THR A 148 5.73 20.77 -13.13
C THR A 148 6.09 19.91 -14.33
N CYS A 149 6.05 18.59 -14.18
CA CYS A 149 6.35 17.64 -15.25
C CYS A 149 5.73 16.25 -15.01
N ALA A 150 5.73 15.45 -16.06
CA ALA A 150 5.31 14.06 -16.04
C ALA A 150 6.39 13.14 -16.63
N THR A 151 6.57 11.97 -16.02
CA THR A 151 7.40 10.87 -16.54
C THR A 151 6.58 9.59 -16.61
N GLN A 152 7.16 8.51 -17.09
CA GLN A 152 6.57 7.19 -17.01
C GLN A 152 7.50 6.23 -16.26
N ASP A 153 6.93 5.27 -15.56
CA ASP A 153 7.69 4.17 -14.98
C ASP A 153 7.68 2.91 -15.86
N VAL A 154 8.40 1.88 -15.44
CA VAL A 154 8.58 0.63 -16.18
C VAL A 154 7.29 -0.20 -16.30
N GLU A 155 6.31 0.08 -15.44
CA GLU A 155 5.01 -0.60 -15.38
C GLU A 155 3.98 0.08 -16.28
N GLY A 156 4.33 1.21 -16.91
CA GLY A 156 3.45 1.99 -17.79
C GLY A 156 2.68 3.08 -17.06
N GLU A 157 2.91 3.29 -15.77
CA GLU A 157 2.27 4.35 -14.98
C GLU A 157 2.89 5.70 -15.31
N ILE A 158 2.05 6.70 -15.58
CA ILE A 158 2.46 8.08 -15.80
C ILE A 158 2.44 8.79 -14.45
N LEU A 159 3.59 9.31 -14.06
CA LEU A 159 3.83 9.93 -12.76
C LEU A 159 3.99 11.43 -12.92
N TYR A 160 3.29 12.21 -12.09
CA TYR A 160 3.31 13.67 -12.11
C TYR A 160 4.03 14.21 -10.89
N TRP A 161 4.93 15.17 -11.10
CA TRP A 161 5.88 15.63 -10.08
C TRP A 161 5.77 17.14 -9.85
N ASP A 162 6.02 17.62 -8.62
CA ASP A 162 6.28 19.04 -8.31
C ASP A 162 7.79 19.39 -8.30
N ALA A 163 8.64 18.47 -8.77
CA ALA A 163 10.09 18.62 -8.78
C ALA A 163 10.61 19.47 -9.93
N GLU A 164 11.85 19.93 -9.83
CA GLU A 164 12.51 20.66 -10.92
C GLU A 164 12.70 19.76 -12.15
N VAL A 165 12.28 20.24 -13.33
CA VAL A 165 12.29 19.46 -14.58
C VAL A 165 13.69 18.91 -14.92
N GLU A 166 14.74 19.73 -14.73
CA GLU A 166 16.12 19.29 -14.99
C GLU A 166 16.58 18.20 -14.01
N HIS A 167 16.12 18.24 -12.76
CA HIS A 167 16.37 17.17 -11.80
C HIS A 167 15.67 15.87 -12.24
N VAL A 168 14.41 15.96 -12.66
CA VAL A 168 13.64 14.80 -13.12
C VAL A 168 14.23 14.19 -14.40
N LYS A 169 14.71 14.99 -15.36
CA LYS A 169 15.39 14.52 -16.59
C LYS A 169 16.60 13.63 -16.30
N THR A 170 17.34 13.89 -15.22
CA THR A 170 18.48 13.04 -14.82
C THR A 170 18.09 11.67 -14.27
N THR A 171 16.78 11.43 -14.06
CA THR A 171 16.22 10.21 -13.46
C THR A 171 15.13 9.55 -14.33
N ALA A 172 14.90 10.04 -15.56
CA ALA A 172 13.95 9.46 -16.49
C ALA A 172 14.25 7.98 -16.76
N GLY A 173 13.22 7.14 -16.88
CA GLY A 173 13.34 5.68 -16.97
C GLY A 173 13.60 4.95 -15.64
N GLU A 174 13.96 5.69 -14.59
CA GLU A 174 14.10 5.21 -13.21
C GLU A 174 13.29 6.11 -12.27
N SER A 175 12.06 6.46 -12.66
CA SER A 175 11.19 7.46 -12.03
C SER A 175 11.04 7.33 -10.50
N ARG A 176 11.25 6.13 -9.94
CA ARG A 176 11.32 5.85 -8.48
C ARG A 176 12.51 6.51 -7.77
N ARG A 177 13.44 7.17 -8.49
CA ARG A 177 14.59 7.92 -7.93
C ARG A 177 14.29 9.40 -7.70
N VAL A 178 13.19 9.93 -8.25
CA VAL A 178 12.63 11.20 -7.76
C VAL A 178 12.08 10.93 -6.37
N GLU A 179 12.47 11.73 -5.37
CA GLU A 179 12.02 11.49 -4.00
C GLU A 179 10.48 11.48 -3.96
N PHE A 180 9.88 10.41 -3.41
CA PHE A 180 8.43 10.20 -3.39
C PHE A 180 7.62 11.39 -2.84
N ARG A 181 8.22 12.23 -1.99
CA ARG A 181 7.60 13.47 -1.49
C ARG A 181 7.19 14.46 -2.59
N HIS A 182 7.79 14.35 -3.78
CA HIS A 182 7.53 15.22 -4.93
C HIS A 182 6.48 14.65 -5.89
N GLN A 183 6.01 13.43 -5.66
CA GLN A 183 4.95 12.84 -6.48
C GLN A 183 3.62 13.46 -6.09
N ILE A 184 2.96 14.12 -7.05
CA ILE A 184 1.66 14.73 -6.85
C ILE A 184 0.56 13.74 -7.19
N ASP A 185 0.76 12.98 -8.27
CA ASP A 185 -0.28 12.15 -8.85
C ASP A 185 0.31 11.04 -9.72
N ALA A 186 -0.51 10.03 -10.02
CA ALA A 186 -0.16 8.91 -10.88
C ALA A 186 -1.38 8.43 -11.66
N TRP A 187 -1.17 8.01 -12.91
CA TRP A 187 -2.24 7.64 -13.81
C TRP A 187 -1.80 6.65 -14.88
N PHE A 188 -2.64 5.66 -15.18
CA PHE A 188 -2.48 4.80 -16.35
C PHE A 188 -3.37 5.29 -17.49
N ALA A 189 -2.80 5.41 -18.69
CA ALA A 189 -3.58 5.70 -19.90
C ALA A 189 -4.64 4.63 -20.18
N ASP A 190 -4.28 3.36 -19.94
CA ASP A 190 -5.17 2.21 -19.90
C ASP A 190 -4.70 1.30 -18.76
N ILE A 191 -5.50 1.17 -17.71
CA ILE A 191 -5.17 0.34 -16.54
C ILE A 191 -5.33 -1.15 -16.82
N ASP A 192 -6.16 -1.51 -17.80
CA ASP A 192 -6.40 -2.91 -18.19
C ASP A 192 -5.30 -3.39 -19.15
N ASN A 193 -4.68 -2.48 -19.92
CA ASN A 193 -3.59 -2.77 -20.85
C ASN A 193 -2.50 -1.68 -20.80
N PRO A 194 -1.64 -1.65 -19.76
CA PRO A 194 -0.60 -0.63 -19.65
C PRO A 194 0.41 -0.75 -20.79
N LEU A 195 0.79 0.40 -21.35
CA LEU A 195 1.76 0.50 -22.45
C LEU A 195 2.83 1.52 -22.11
N LEU A 196 4.09 1.16 -22.38
CA LEU A 196 5.19 2.12 -22.34
C LEU A 196 5.13 3.03 -23.56
N ALA A 197 5.33 4.31 -23.33
CA ALA A 197 5.62 5.25 -24.39
C ALA A 197 6.90 4.84 -25.13
N THR A 198 7.00 5.17 -26.42
CA THR A 198 8.19 4.86 -27.22
C THR A 198 9.46 5.54 -26.70
N ASP A 199 9.32 6.63 -25.95
CA ASP A 199 10.37 7.47 -25.39
C ASP A 199 10.40 7.45 -23.84
N TRP A 200 9.72 6.50 -23.20
CA TRP A 200 9.51 6.45 -21.74
C TRP A 200 10.80 6.51 -20.89
N THR A 201 11.93 6.02 -21.40
CA THR A 201 13.21 6.01 -20.69
C THR A 201 13.87 7.38 -20.56
N THR A 202 13.49 8.35 -21.38
CA THR A 202 14.13 9.67 -21.42
C THR A 202 13.14 10.84 -21.41
N ALA A 203 11.87 10.57 -21.70
CA ALA A 203 10.85 11.59 -21.80
C ALA A 203 10.49 12.17 -20.43
N VAL A 204 10.50 13.50 -20.38
CA VAL A 204 9.92 14.32 -19.32
C VAL A 204 9.03 15.32 -20.02
N VAL A 205 7.72 15.20 -19.82
CA VAL A 205 6.73 16.07 -20.47
C VAL A 205 6.43 17.24 -19.54
N THR A 206 6.42 18.46 -20.05
CA THR A 206 5.98 19.64 -19.30
C THR A 206 4.62 20.14 -19.81
N PRO A 207 3.87 20.91 -19.00
CA PRO A 207 2.61 21.52 -19.44
C PRO A 207 2.76 22.34 -20.72
N GLU A 208 3.87 23.08 -20.84
CA GLU A 208 4.19 23.96 -21.97
C GLU A 208 4.32 23.20 -23.29
N GLU A 209 4.64 21.90 -23.24
CA GLU A 209 4.73 21.06 -24.43
C GLU A 209 3.36 20.55 -24.90
N LEU A 210 2.27 20.71 -24.15
CA LEU A 210 0.94 20.19 -24.51
C LEU A 210 0.06 21.20 -25.27
N ASP A 211 0.57 22.42 -25.50
CA ASP A 211 -0.22 23.62 -25.76
C ASP A 211 -0.77 23.84 -27.18
N ASP A 212 -0.82 22.82 -28.04
CA ASP A 212 -1.47 22.98 -29.35
C ASP A 212 -2.96 22.58 -29.38
N GLU A 213 -3.51 21.91 -28.34
CA GLU A 213 -4.94 21.47 -28.39
C GLU A 213 -5.70 21.39 -27.04
N TYR A 214 -5.19 21.91 -25.92
CA TYR A 214 -5.90 21.82 -24.63
C TYR A 214 -6.41 23.17 -24.12
N GLN A 215 -7.75 23.27 -24.01
CA GLN A 215 -8.40 24.29 -23.19
C GLN A 215 -8.00 24.08 -21.74
N LEU A 216 -7.15 24.98 -21.24
CA LEU A 216 -6.91 25.18 -19.82
C LEU A 216 -8.27 25.28 -19.11
N ASP A 217 -8.43 24.54 -18.01
CA ASP A 217 -9.59 24.65 -17.13
C ASP A 217 -9.78 26.14 -16.75
N PRO A 218 -10.95 26.76 -16.97
CA PRO A 218 -11.17 28.19 -16.77
C PRO A 218 -10.91 28.70 -15.34
N GLU A 219 -10.72 27.82 -14.36
CA GLU A 219 -10.28 28.24 -13.02
C GLU A 219 -8.83 28.77 -12.97
N TRP A 220 -8.03 28.59 -14.03
CA TRP A 220 -6.66 29.11 -14.09
C TRP A 220 -6.58 30.58 -14.58
N VAL A 221 -7.61 31.10 -15.25
CA VAL A 221 -7.55 32.43 -15.89
C VAL A 221 -7.87 33.60 -14.92
N PHE A 222 -8.36 33.32 -13.70
CA PHE A 222 -8.67 34.35 -12.71
C PHE A 222 -8.01 34.11 -11.35
N SER A 223 -6.68 34.19 -11.29
CA SER A 223 -6.02 34.48 -10.00
C SER A 223 -4.70 35.23 -10.07
N HIS A 224 -4.17 35.54 -11.27
CA HIS A 224 -2.88 36.24 -11.39
C HIS A 224 -2.92 37.49 -12.29
N SER A 225 -4.01 38.24 -12.24
CA SER A 225 -4.04 39.64 -12.70
C SER A 225 -4.53 40.56 -11.58
N GLY A 226 -3.56 41.05 -10.82
CA GLY A 226 -3.50 42.36 -10.14
C GLY A 226 -4.71 42.89 -9.37
N ALA A 227 -4.55 43.00 -8.05
CA ALA A 227 -4.53 44.29 -7.33
C ALA A 227 -3.97 44.10 -5.92
#